data_AF-A0A954C476-F1
#
_entry.id   AF-A0A954C476-F1
#
_cell.length_a   1.000
_cell.length_b   1.000
_cell.length_c   1.000
_cell.angle_alpha   90.00
_cell.angle_beta   90.00
_cell.angle_gamma   90.00
#
_symmetry.space_group_name_H-M   'P 1'
#
loop_
_entity.id
_entity.type
_entity.pdbx_description
1 polymer ?
#
loop_
_entity_poly.entity_id
_entity_poly.type
_entity_poly.pdbx_seq_one_letter_code
_entity_poly.pdbx_strand_id
1 'polypeptide(L)'
;MSSLALSDLLHAGPGALDAMHRAQVRRDPWPDVASFERARYPLELRRAAAVQWAARARAEYGSVHQFTQLAHTLATARVGLPLLGALARLITDEVRHAELCAALALACDPDASAHTLRFPTPTTPWPAPPSTVEREPLQAWAARAILVACCLGETLSRPMLDAIATRASDPVAE
;
A
#
# COMPACT_ATOMS: atom_id res chain seq x y z
N MET A 1 21.76 10.41 0.73
CA MET A 1 20.40 10.51 0.18
C MET A 1 19.44 10.76 1.34
N SER A 2 18.68 11.85 1.31
CA SER A 2 17.69 12.13 2.36
C SER A 2 16.63 11.04 2.37
N SER A 3 16.36 10.43 3.52
CA SER A 3 15.28 9.45 3.65
C SER A 3 13.97 10.22 3.76
N LEU A 4 12.98 9.87 2.94
CA LEU A 4 11.61 10.39 3.10
C LEU A 4 11.04 9.91 4.44
N ALA A 5 10.22 10.76 5.06
CA ALA A 5 9.43 10.44 6.24
C ALA A 5 8.07 9.88 5.83
N LEU A 6 7.45 9.05 6.68
CA LEU A 6 6.13 8.48 6.44
C LEU A 6 5.05 9.55 6.22
N SER A 7 5.17 10.71 6.90
CA SER A 7 4.32 11.87 6.69
C SER A 7 4.39 12.43 5.28
N ASP A 8 5.50 12.22 4.56
CA ASP A 8 5.68 12.73 3.21
C ASP A 8 4.68 12.11 2.24
N LEU A 9 4.25 10.86 2.49
CA LEU A 9 3.22 10.16 1.72
C LEU A 9 1.84 10.82 1.76
N LEU A 10 1.56 11.59 2.80
CA LEU A 10 0.23 12.13 3.07
C LEU A 10 0.05 13.56 2.55
N HIS A 11 1.08 14.15 1.92
CA HIS A 11 0.98 15.50 1.37
C HIS A 11 -0.01 15.54 0.20
N ALA A 12 -0.83 16.59 0.20
CA ALA A 12 -1.73 16.87 -0.90
C ALA A 12 -0.93 17.15 -2.19
N GLY A 13 -1.47 16.65 -3.31
CA GLY A 13 -0.94 16.95 -4.63
C GLY A 13 -1.36 18.36 -5.11
N PRO A 14 -0.90 18.77 -6.29
CA PRO A 14 -1.35 20.03 -6.89
C PRO A 14 -2.74 19.89 -7.53
N GLY A 15 -3.66 20.77 -7.13
CA GLY A 15 -4.89 21.10 -7.86
C GLY A 15 -5.69 19.90 -8.38
N ALA A 16 -5.73 19.74 -9.71
CA ALA A 16 -6.53 18.71 -10.37
C ALA A 16 -6.06 17.28 -10.06
N LEU A 17 -4.75 17.06 -9.86
CA LEU A 17 -4.23 15.72 -9.54
C LEU A 17 -4.68 15.27 -8.15
N ASP A 18 -4.71 16.20 -7.19
CA ASP A 18 -5.21 15.96 -5.84
C ASP A 18 -6.73 15.69 -5.82
N ALA A 19 -7.49 16.36 -6.70
CA ALA A 19 -8.90 16.06 -6.89
C ALA A 19 -9.13 14.65 -7.47
N MET A 20 -8.35 14.25 -8.49
CA MET A 20 -8.40 12.90 -9.04
C MET A 20 -8.02 11.84 -8.01
N HIS A 21 -6.96 12.11 -7.25
CA HIS A 21 -6.50 11.27 -6.15
C HIS A 21 -7.60 11.03 -5.14
N ARG A 22 -8.23 12.09 -4.63
CA ARG A 22 -9.38 11.95 -3.70
C ARG A 22 -10.50 11.11 -4.28
N ALA A 23 -10.87 11.35 -5.54
CA ALA A 23 -11.98 10.63 -6.18
C ALA A 23 -11.69 9.12 -6.33
N GLN A 24 -10.43 8.73 -6.56
CA GLN A 24 -10.05 7.34 -6.81
C GLN A 24 -9.64 6.58 -5.54
N VAL A 25 -8.87 7.24 -4.67
CA VAL A 25 -8.23 6.69 -3.49
C VAL A 25 -9.07 6.94 -2.24
N ARG A 26 -9.45 8.20 -1.98
CA ARG A 26 -10.23 8.61 -0.79
C ARG A 26 -11.75 8.55 -1.01
N ARG A 27 -12.21 7.51 -1.68
CA ARG A 27 -13.65 7.24 -1.88
C ARG A 27 -14.32 6.76 -0.59
N ASP A 28 -15.62 7.03 -0.47
CA ASP A 28 -16.41 6.66 0.70
C ASP A 28 -16.69 5.15 0.80
N PRO A 29 -16.83 4.61 2.03
CA PRO A 29 -16.56 5.30 3.30
C PRO A 29 -15.05 5.48 3.52
N TRP A 30 -14.62 6.64 4.02
CA TRP A 30 -13.25 6.88 4.47
C TRP A 30 -13.18 6.82 6.00
N PRO A 31 -12.28 6.02 6.60
CA PRO A 31 -12.12 5.95 8.05
C PRO A 31 -11.80 7.30 8.67
N ASP A 32 -12.47 7.67 9.77
CA ASP A 32 -12.14 8.85 10.54
C ASP A 32 -10.97 8.56 11.50
N VAL A 33 -9.77 8.46 10.93
CA VAL A 33 -8.54 8.22 11.70
C VAL A 33 -8.30 9.31 12.77
N ALA A 34 -8.84 10.52 12.58
CA ALA A 34 -8.70 11.60 13.55
C ALA A 34 -9.51 11.37 14.83
N SER A 35 -10.56 10.54 14.77
CA SER A 35 -11.35 10.12 15.94
C SER A 35 -10.64 9.13 16.87
N PHE A 36 -9.46 8.61 16.50
CA PHE A 36 -8.73 7.63 17.31
C PHE A 36 -8.37 8.16 18.72
N GLU A 37 -8.97 7.55 19.75
CA GLU A 37 -8.83 7.97 21.14
C GLU A 37 -7.54 7.42 21.80
N ARG A 38 -6.40 8.07 21.53
CA ARG A 38 -5.09 7.68 22.09
C ARG A 38 -5.07 7.46 23.60
N ALA A 39 -5.83 8.25 24.37
CA ALA A 39 -5.85 8.19 25.83
C ALA A 39 -6.42 6.86 26.38
N ARG A 40 -7.19 6.12 25.56
CA ARG A 40 -7.74 4.80 25.91
C ARG A 40 -6.64 3.71 25.97
N TYR A 41 -5.47 3.96 25.38
CA TYR A 41 -4.41 2.96 25.22
C TYR A 41 -3.10 3.40 25.90
N PRO A 42 -2.44 2.48 26.65
CA PRO A 42 -1.09 2.69 27.15
C PRO A 42 -0.09 3.07 26.05
N LEU A 43 0.91 3.89 26.41
CA LEU A 43 1.89 4.44 25.47
C LEU A 43 2.68 3.34 24.74
N GLU A 44 3.05 2.28 25.44
CA GLU A 44 3.79 1.15 24.88
C GLU A 44 2.99 0.40 23.81
N LEU A 45 1.68 0.23 24.00
CA LEU A 45 0.81 -0.40 23.01
C LEU A 45 0.65 0.49 21.77
N ARG A 46 0.49 1.80 21.98
CA ARG A 46 0.43 2.77 20.88
C ARG A 46 1.71 2.79 20.04
N ARG A 47 2.87 2.77 20.69
CA ARG A 47 4.17 2.69 20.01
C ARG A 47 4.31 1.40 19.20
N ALA A 48 3.93 0.26 19.79
CA ALA A 48 3.94 -1.01 19.08
C ALA A 48 3.00 -0.99 17.86
N ALA A 49 1.79 -0.46 18.02
CA ALA A 49 0.83 -0.30 16.92
C ALA A 49 1.38 0.63 15.82
N ALA A 50 1.98 1.76 16.18
CA ALA A 50 2.59 2.68 15.22
C ALA A 50 3.69 2.01 14.39
N VAL A 51 4.53 1.17 15.02
CA VAL A 51 5.56 0.38 14.31
C VAL A 51 4.92 -0.59 13.31
N GLN A 52 3.87 -1.30 13.70
CA GLN A 52 3.17 -2.26 12.84
C GLN A 52 2.49 -1.55 11.66
N TRP A 53 1.78 -0.45 11.90
CA TRP A 53 1.10 0.30 10.86
C TRP A 53 2.09 1.00 9.91
N ALA A 54 3.19 1.54 10.41
CA ALA A 54 4.25 2.08 9.56
C ALA A 54 4.90 0.99 8.70
N ALA A 55 5.08 -0.22 9.23
CA ALA A 55 5.58 -1.36 8.47
C ALA A 55 4.61 -1.78 7.36
N ARG A 56 3.30 -1.81 7.65
CA ARG A 56 2.27 -2.06 6.65
C ARG A 56 2.26 -0.99 5.57
N ALA A 57 2.26 0.30 5.93
CA ALA A 57 2.31 1.39 4.95
C ALA A 57 3.47 1.25 3.94
N ARG A 58 4.66 0.84 4.42
CA ARG A 58 5.80 0.51 3.55
C ARG A 58 5.55 -0.69 2.65
N ALA A 59 4.94 -1.75 3.19
CA ALA A 59 4.61 -2.95 2.42
C ALA A 59 3.61 -2.62 1.30
N GLU A 60 2.54 -1.89 1.59
CA GLU A 60 1.52 -1.52 0.60
C GLU A 60 2.08 -0.59 -0.48
N TYR A 61 2.93 0.38 -0.10
CA TYR A 61 3.63 1.17 -1.11
C TYR A 61 4.63 0.33 -1.93
N GLY A 62 5.23 -0.70 -1.32
CA GLY A 62 5.98 -1.72 -2.04
C GLY A 62 5.14 -2.40 -3.13
N SER A 63 3.88 -2.71 -2.83
CA SER A 63 2.91 -3.25 -3.79
C SER A 63 2.60 -2.26 -4.92
N VAL A 64 2.50 -0.95 -4.63
CA VAL A 64 2.38 0.09 -5.67
C VAL A 64 3.55 0.03 -6.66
N HIS A 65 4.79 -0.07 -6.16
CA HIS A 65 5.97 -0.20 -7.00
C HIS A 65 5.94 -1.48 -7.85
N GLN A 66 5.62 -2.62 -7.22
CA GLN A 66 5.52 -3.93 -7.85
C GLN A 66 4.48 -3.96 -8.97
N PHE A 67 3.25 -3.51 -8.70
CA PHE A 67 2.17 -3.51 -9.66
C PHE A 67 2.37 -2.50 -10.78
N THR A 68 3.07 -1.39 -10.53
CA THR A 68 3.46 -0.45 -11.60
C THR A 68 4.46 -1.11 -12.57
N GLN A 69 5.45 -1.85 -12.07
CA GLN A 69 6.37 -2.62 -12.93
C GLN A 69 5.62 -3.67 -13.74
N LEU A 70 4.71 -4.41 -13.10
CA LEU A 70 3.86 -5.40 -13.76
C LEU A 70 2.99 -4.75 -14.86
N ALA A 71 2.40 -3.58 -14.58
CA ALA A 71 1.55 -2.86 -15.53
C ALA A 71 2.35 -2.42 -16.76
N HIS A 72 3.55 -1.90 -16.55
CA HIS A 72 4.48 -1.58 -17.62
C HIS A 72 4.79 -2.81 -18.48
N THR A 73 5.18 -3.93 -17.85
CA THR A 73 5.50 -5.17 -18.59
C THR A 73 4.31 -5.71 -19.39
N LEU A 74 3.11 -5.70 -18.81
CA LEU A 74 1.88 -6.14 -19.48
C LEU A 74 1.48 -5.21 -20.64
N ALA A 75 1.65 -3.90 -20.47
CA ALA A 75 1.43 -2.93 -21.53
C ALA A 75 2.41 -3.13 -22.70
N THR A 76 3.70 -3.36 -22.41
CA THR A 76 4.72 -3.70 -23.42
C THR A 76 4.37 -4.99 -24.16
N ALA A 77 3.82 -5.98 -23.46
CA ALA A 77 3.30 -7.21 -24.06
C ALA A 77 1.98 -7.02 -24.84
N ARG A 78 1.40 -5.81 -24.86
CA ARG A 78 0.14 -5.45 -25.53
C ARG A 78 -1.02 -6.36 -25.13
N VAL A 79 -1.18 -6.61 -23.84
CA VAL A 79 -2.35 -7.34 -23.32
C VAL A 79 -3.65 -6.53 -23.47
N GLY A 80 -4.78 -7.20 -23.36
CA GLY A 80 -6.09 -6.54 -23.46
C GLY A 80 -6.32 -5.51 -22.36
N LEU A 81 -7.02 -4.43 -22.71
CA LEU A 81 -7.38 -3.34 -21.78
C LEU A 81 -8.06 -3.79 -20.48
N PRO A 82 -8.93 -4.83 -20.45
CA PRO A 82 -9.52 -5.28 -19.18
C PRO A 82 -8.48 -5.66 -18.12
N LEU A 83 -7.36 -6.27 -18.53
CA LEU A 83 -6.29 -6.65 -17.61
C LEU A 83 -5.55 -5.42 -17.08
N LEU A 84 -5.27 -4.43 -17.95
CA LEU A 84 -4.64 -3.17 -17.54
C LEU A 84 -5.56 -2.35 -16.63
N GLY A 85 -6.87 -2.34 -16.89
CA GLY A 85 -7.87 -1.70 -16.04
C GLY A 85 -7.95 -2.33 -14.66
N ALA A 86 -7.95 -3.67 -14.57
CA ALA A 86 -7.91 -4.38 -13.30
C ALA A 86 -6.63 -4.06 -12.50
N LEU A 87 -5.48 -4.00 -13.17
CA LEU A 87 -4.22 -3.68 -12.50
C LEU A 87 -4.14 -2.22 -12.03
N ALA A 88 -4.67 -1.27 -12.81
CA ALA A 88 -4.80 0.11 -12.37
C ALA A 88 -5.66 0.24 -11.11
N ARG A 89 -6.72 -0.57 -11.03
CA ARG A 89 -7.58 -0.65 -9.85
C ARG A 89 -6.83 -1.19 -8.63
N LEU A 90 -6.03 -2.25 -8.79
CA LEU A 90 -5.18 -2.80 -7.72
C LEU A 90 -4.16 -1.76 -7.22
N ILE A 91 -3.45 -1.08 -8.13
CA ILE A 91 -2.51 -0.01 -7.77
C ILE A 91 -3.22 1.06 -6.93
N THR A 92 -4.43 1.46 -7.31
CA THR A 92 -5.22 2.46 -6.57
C THR A 92 -5.61 1.97 -5.17
N ASP A 93 -5.90 0.68 -4.99
CA ASP A 93 -6.15 0.10 -3.66
C ASP A 93 -4.91 0.15 -2.78
N GLU A 94 -3.73 -0.17 -3.33
CA GLU A 94 -2.51 -0.16 -2.51
C GLU A 94 -2.06 1.25 -2.14
N VAL A 95 -2.32 2.25 -2.98
CA VAL A 95 -2.16 3.66 -2.58
C VAL A 95 -3.08 4.00 -1.41
N ARG A 96 -4.35 3.56 -1.47
CA ARG A 96 -5.31 3.75 -0.37
C ARG A 96 -4.83 3.06 0.91
N HIS A 97 -4.39 1.81 0.83
CA HIS A 97 -3.93 1.07 2.00
C HIS A 97 -2.67 1.69 2.61
N ALA A 98 -1.72 2.14 1.78
CA ALA A 98 -0.53 2.83 2.22
C ALA A 98 -0.87 4.11 2.99
N GLU A 99 -1.80 4.93 2.48
CA GLU A 99 -2.28 6.14 3.18
C GLU A 99 -2.95 5.84 4.51
N LEU A 100 -3.87 4.87 4.53
CA LEU A 100 -4.60 4.51 5.75
C LEU A 100 -3.64 3.99 6.83
N CYS A 101 -2.71 3.11 6.44
CA CYS A 101 -1.70 2.60 7.36
C CYS A 101 -0.76 3.70 7.86
N ALA A 102 -0.34 4.63 6.99
CA ALA A 102 0.51 5.76 7.37
C ALA A 102 -0.21 6.70 8.34
N ALA A 103 -1.47 7.06 8.04
CA ALA A 103 -2.29 7.90 8.88
C ALA A 103 -2.52 7.26 10.26
N LEU A 104 -2.84 5.96 10.31
CA LEU A 104 -3.07 5.25 11.57
C LEU A 104 -1.78 5.11 12.39
N ALA A 105 -0.62 4.92 11.74
CA ALA A 105 0.66 4.92 12.43
C ALA A 105 0.93 6.24 13.16
N LEU A 106 0.70 7.37 12.47
CA LEU A 106 0.86 8.72 13.03
C LEU A 106 -0.19 9.02 14.10
N ALA A 107 -1.42 8.54 13.94
CA ALA A 107 -2.46 8.69 14.96
C ALA A 107 -2.14 7.89 16.23
N CYS A 108 -1.52 6.71 16.11
CA CYS A 108 -1.08 5.92 17.24
C CYS A 108 0.04 6.62 18.03
N ASP A 109 1.09 7.09 17.35
CA ASP A 109 2.24 7.75 17.97
C ASP A 109 2.76 8.94 17.13
N PRO A 110 2.27 10.17 17.37
CA PRO A 110 2.73 11.35 16.63
C PRO A 110 4.21 11.69 16.87
N ASP A 111 4.75 11.26 18.02
CA ASP A 111 6.14 11.46 18.42
C ASP A 111 7.00 10.23 18.07
N ALA A 112 6.54 9.40 17.13
CA ALA A 112 7.24 8.20 16.70
C ALA A 112 8.66 8.52 16.22
N SER A 113 9.60 7.63 16.55
CA SER A 113 11.00 7.81 16.18
C SER A 113 11.20 7.92 14.66
N ALA A 114 12.26 8.60 14.26
CA ALA A 114 12.68 8.65 12.85
C ALA A 114 12.90 7.25 12.24
N HIS A 115 13.26 6.25 13.06
CA HIS A 115 13.35 4.87 12.60
C HIS A 115 11.99 4.29 12.21
N THR A 116 10.98 4.49 13.05
CA THR A 116 9.60 4.04 12.79
C THR A 116 9.03 4.69 11.53
N LEU A 117 9.23 6.00 11.39
CA LEU A 117 8.72 6.81 10.30
C LEU A 117 9.58 6.75 9.04
N ARG A 118 10.67 5.97 9.04
CA ARG A 118 11.56 5.84 7.89
C ARG A 118 10.82 5.24 6.71
N PHE A 119 11.02 5.83 5.54
CA PHE A 119 10.45 5.35 4.29
C PHE A 119 11.54 5.06 3.23
N PRO A 120 12.06 3.83 3.17
CA PRO A 120 13.09 3.46 2.20
C PRO A 120 12.51 3.24 0.79
N THR A 121 13.39 3.29 -0.22
CA THR A 121 13.02 2.89 -1.58
C THR A 121 12.52 1.44 -1.58
N PRO A 122 11.35 1.14 -2.15
CA PRO A 122 10.82 -0.21 -2.21
C PRO A 122 11.69 -1.12 -3.11
N THR A 123 11.65 -2.42 -2.82
CA THR A 123 12.28 -3.46 -3.65
C THR A 123 11.23 -4.50 -4.05
N THR A 124 11.46 -5.17 -5.17
CA THR A 124 10.63 -6.29 -5.62
C THR A 124 11.20 -7.62 -5.11
N PRO A 125 10.37 -8.58 -4.70
CA PRO A 125 10.84 -9.90 -4.26
C PRO A 125 11.19 -10.84 -5.44
N TRP A 126 11.00 -10.38 -6.68
CA TRP A 126 11.28 -11.13 -7.91
C TRP A 126 12.35 -10.47 -8.77
N PRO A 127 12.98 -11.24 -9.69
CA PRO A 127 13.90 -10.70 -10.69
C PRO A 127 13.25 -9.67 -11.60
N ALA A 128 14.05 -8.74 -12.12
CA ALA A 128 13.61 -7.77 -13.11
C ALA A 128 12.97 -8.44 -14.34
N PRO A 129 12.02 -7.77 -15.03
CA PRO A 129 11.45 -8.27 -16.27
C PRO A 129 12.54 -8.44 -17.35
N PRO A 130 12.35 -9.37 -18.30
CA PRO A 130 13.30 -9.57 -19.38
C PRO A 130 13.40 -8.31 -20.25
N SER A 131 14.61 -7.97 -20.70
CA SER A 131 14.86 -6.83 -21.60
C SER A 131 14.51 -7.20 -23.05
N THR A 132 13.23 -7.44 -23.32
CA THR A 132 12.70 -7.78 -24.65
C THR A 132 11.34 -7.11 -24.87
N VAL A 133 10.95 -7.01 -26.14
CA VAL A 133 9.58 -6.60 -26.55
C VAL A 133 8.74 -7.81 -27.00
N GLU A 134 9.31 -9.01 -26.97
CA GLU A 134 8.61 -10.24 -27.31
C GLU A 134 7.52 -10.55 -26.28
N ARG A 135 6.33 -10.85 -26.80
CA ARG A 135 5.13 -10.99 -25.98
C ARG A 135 5.21 -12.17 -25.00
N GLU A 136 5.64 -13.34 -25.47
CA GLU A 136 5.61 -14.57 -24.68
C GLU A 136 6.53 -14.52 -23.44
N PRO A 137 7.81 -14.11 -23.54
CA PRO A 137 8.67 -13.97 -22.35
C PRO A 137 8.13 -12.97 -21.32
N LEU A 138 7.56 -11.85 -21.79
CA LEU A 138 6.98 -10.83 -20.91
C LEU A 138 5.72 -11.36 -20.20
N GLN A 139 4.85 -12.08 -20.91
CA GLN A 139 3.67 -12.71 -20.32
C GLN A 139 4.05 -13.81 -19.33
N ALA A 140 5.05 -14.63 -19.64
CA ALA A 140 5.55 -15.66 -18.73
C ALA A 140 6.13 -15.06 -17.43
N TRP A 141 6.87 -13.95 -17.54
CA TRP A 141 7.33 -13.21 -16.37
C TRP A 141 6.15 -12.61 -15.58
N ALA A 142 5.21 -11.96 -16.26
CA ALA A 142 4.05 -11.33 -15.63
C ALA A 142 3.18 -12.35 -14.88
N ALA A 143 2.96 -13.54 -15.46
CA ALA A 143 2.23 -14.62 -14.82
C ALA A 143 2.90 -15.08 -13.52
N ARG A 144 4.23 -15.19 -13.48
CA ARG A 144 4.97 -15.50 -12.25
C ARG A 144 4.87 -14.39 -11.21
N ALA A 145 4.98 -13.14 -11.63
CA ALA A 145 4.82 -11.99 -10.74
C ALA A 145 3.42 -11.95 -10.12
N ILE A 146 2.36 -12.15 -10.93
CA ILE A 146 0.97 -12.24 -10.45
C ILE A 146 0.79 -13.40 -9.46
N LEU A 147 1.34 -14.58 -9.78
CA LEU A 147 1.26 -15.74 -8.88
C LEU A 147 1.86 -15.43 -7.51
N VAL A 148 3.02 -14.78 -7.47
CA VAL A 148 3.71 -14.44 -6.22
C VAL A 148 3.00 -13.31 -5.47
N ALA A 149 2.74 -12.20 -6.14
CA ALA A 149 2.21 -10.99 -5.52
C ALA A 149 0.74 -11.13 -5.11
N CYS A 150 -0.10 -11.60 -6.02
CA CYS A 150 -1.54 -11.66 -5.82
C CYS A 150 -1.93 -13.02 -5.25
N CYS A 151 -1.67 -14.12 -5.96
CA CYS A 151 -2.24 -15.40 -5.56
C CYS A 151 -1.66 -15.92 -4.23
N LEU A 152 -0.33 -15.94 -4.09
CA LEU A 152 0.32 -16.40 -2.85
C LEU A 152 0.26 -15.34 -1.76
N GLY A 153 0.60 -14.09 -2.11
CA GLY A 153 0.58 -12.96 -1.18
C GLY A 153 -0.78 -12.76 -0.51
N GLU A 154 -1.87 -12.69 -1.30
CA GLU A 154 -3.22 -12.48 -0.76
C GLU A 154 -3.74 -13.70 0.01
N THR A 155 -3.45 -14.92 -0.46
CA THR A 155 -3.85 -16.15 0.25
C THR A 155 -3.28 -16.18 1.67
N LEU A 156 -2.07 -15.64 1.87
CA LEU A 156 -1.45 -15.56 3.19
C LEU A 156 -1.91 -14.34 3.99
N SER A 157 -2.08 -13.18 3.34
CA SER A 157 -2.42 -11.93 4.03
C SER A 157 -3.88 -11.87 4.46
N ARG A 158 -4.80 -12.45 3.68
CA ARG A 158 -6.25 -12.37 3.92
C ARG A 158 -6.65 -12.97 5.28
N PRO A 159 -6.31 -14.22 5.64
CA PRO A 159 -6.68 -14.78 6.93
C PRO A 159 -6.05 -14.03 8.11
N MET A 160 -4.83 -13.51 7.94
CA MET A 160 -4.18 -12.69 8.96
C MET A 160 -4.95 -11.38 9.21
N LEU A 161 -5.37 -10.68 8.14
CA LEU A 161 -6.15 -9.45 8.26
C LEU A 161 -7.54 -9.72 8.82
N ASP A 162 -8.20 -10.80 8.42
CA ASP A 162 -9.51 -11.21 8.96
C ASP A 162 -9.41 -11.51 10.46
N ALA A 163 -8.33 -12.14 10.91
CA ALA A 163 -8.07 -12.38 12.33
C ALA A 163 -7.85 -11.08 13.12
N ILE A 164 -7.16 -10.10 12.55
CA ILE A 164 -6.98 -8.76 13.14
C ILE A 164 -8.34 -8.06 13.25
N ALA A 165 -9.12 -8.03 12.16
CA ALA A 165 -10.43 -7.40 12.13
C ALA A 165 -11.39 -8.00 13.16
N THR A 166 -11.38 -9.33 13.33
CA THR A 166 -12.21 -10.03 14.34
C THR A 166 -11.85 -9.66 15.78
N ARG A 167 -10.60 -9.25 16.04
CA ARG A 167 -10.09 -8.92 17.38
C ARG A 167 -10.01 -7.43 17.66
N ALA A 168 -10.09 -6.60 16.62
CA ALA A 168 -10.08 -5.16 16.75
C ALA A 168 -11.33 -4.70 17.54
N SER A 169 -11.12 -3.81 18.51
CA SER A 169 -12.16 -3.32 19.42
C SER A 169 -12.29 -1.80 19.40
N ASP A 170 -11.57 -1.15 18.49
CA ASP A 170 -11.62 0.29 18.26
C ASP A 170 -12.38 0.57 16.95
N PRO A 171 -13.46 1.36 16.99
CA PRO A 171 -14.36 1.58 15.85
C PRO A 171 -13.86 2.69 14.90
N VAL A 172 -12.58 2.64 14.47
CA VAL A 172 -12.01 3.66 13.55
C VAL A 172 -12.68 3.64 12.16
N ALA A 173 -13.47 2.60 11.86
CA ALA A 173 -14.34 2.51 10.69
C ALA A 173 -15.69 1.90 11.11
N GLU A 174 -16.70 2.74 11.35
CA GLU A 174 -18.12 2.35 11.34
C GLU A 174 -18.74 2.67 9.98
#